data_AF-A0A0D8XBW1-F1
#
_entry.id   AF-A0A0D8XBW1-F1
#
_cell.length_a   1.000
_cell.length_b   1.000
_cell.length_c   1.000
_cell.angle_alpha   90.00
_cell.angle_beta   90.00
_cell.angle_gamma   90.00
#
_symmetry.space_group_name_H-M   'P 1'
#
loop_
_entity.id
_entity.type
_entity.pdbx_description
1 polymer ?
#
loop_
_entity_poly.entity_id
_entity_poly.type
_entity_poly.pdbx_seq_one_letter_code
_entity_poly.pdbx_strand_id
1 'polypeptide(L)' 'MTRFYSMAIFNLPFLLFAIPATFKRVDIPDCGGTGMTIYLRGFMLDQHNYVRSTVAKGNFPKENGRHWPSAANMYKM' A
#
# COMPACT_ATOMS: atom_id res chain seq x y z
N MET A 1 -47.94 -33.32 18.82
CA MET A 1 -47.28 -32.41 17.87
C MET A 1 -46.72 -31.25 18.67
N THR A 2 -45.40 -31.26 18.86
CA THR A 2 -44.66 -30.38 19.77
C THR A 2 -43.95 -29.28 18.99
N ARG A 3 -44.03 -28.07 19.54
CA ARG A 3 -43.01 -27.00 19.66
C ARG A 3 -43.49 -25.62 19.21
N PHE A 4 -43.72 -24.84 20.26
CA PHE A 4 -43.88 -23.40 20.33
C PHE A 4 -42.73 -22.67 19.61
N TYR A 5 -43.10 -21.64 18.87
CA TYR A 5 -42.22 -20.60 18.34
C TYR A 5 -41.43 -19.96 19.49
N SER A 6 -40.11 -20.12 19.46
CA SER A 6 -39.19 -19.49 20.42
C SER A 6 -38.41 -18.40 19.68
N MET A 7 -38.76 -17.16 20.00
CA MET A 7 -38.00 -15.98 19.59
C MET A 7 -36.67 -15.97 20.35
N ALA A 8 -35.58 -16.27 19.65
CA ALA A 8 -34.23 -16.04 20.16
C ALA A 8 -33.56 -14.97 19.30
N ILE A 9 -33.72 -13.73 19.77
CA ILE A 9 -32.86 -12.59 19.44
C ILE A 9 -31.45 -12.96 19.90
N PHE A 10 -30.66 -13.58 19.02
CA PHE A 10 -29.23 -13.74 19.26
C PHE A 10 -28.52 -12.44 18.86
N ASN A 11 -28.46 -11.54 19.84
CA ASN A 11 -27.46 -10.48 19.91
C ASN A 11 -26.07 -11.11 19.75
N LEU A 12 -25.49 -11.04 18.56
CA LEU A 12 -24.06 -11.25 18.38
C LEU A 12 -23.38 -9.90 18.67
N PRO A 13 -22.53 -9.80 19.71
CA PRO A 13 -21.74 -8.61 19.90
C PRO A 13 -20.81 -8.54 18.70
N PHE A 14 -21.03 -7.54 17.85
CA PHE A 14 -20.15 -7.21 16.75
C PHE A 14 -18.77 -6.96 17.37
N LEU A 15 -17.93 -8.00 17.32
CA LEU A 15 -16.59 -7.99 17.88
C LEU A 15 -15.91 -6.76 17.30
N LEU A 16 -15.74 -5.75 18.16
CA LEU A 16 -14.89 -4.59 17.99
C LEU A 16 -13.44 -5.07 17.98
N PHE A 17 -13.08 -5.94 17.04
CA PHE A 17 -11.71 -6.23 16.72
C PHE A 17 -11.22 -4.99 15.97
N ALA A 18 -10.81 -3.98 16.74
CA ALA A 18 -9.93 -2.95 16.25
C ALA A 18 -8.70 -3.68 15.69
N ILE A 19 -8.66 -3.90 14.39
CA ILE A 19 -7.43 -4.30 13.72
C ILE A 19 -6.51 -3.08 13.93
N PRO A 20 -5.43 -3.18 14.73
CA PRO A 20 -4.46 -2.11 14.74
C PRO A 20 -3.81 -2.15 13.37
N ALA A 21 -4.25 -1.27 12.46
CA ALA A 21 -3.60 -1.02 11.20
C ALA A 21 -2.27 -0.32 11.49
N THR A 22 -1.33 -1.04 12.09
CA THR A 22 0.08 -0.65 12.06
C THR A 22 0.57 -1.02 10.66
N PHE A 23 0.21 -0.19 9.69
CA PHE A 23 0.85 -0.14 8.38
C PHE A 23 2.29 0.33 8.60
N LYS A 24 3.13 -0.54 9.16
CA LYS A 24 4.56 -0.35 9.15
C LYS A 24 4.99 -0.63 7.72
N ARG A 25 5.39 0.42 6.99
CA ARG A 25 6.20 0.21 5.80
C ARG A 25 7.55 -0.33 6.28
N VAL A 26 7.79 -1.61 6.03
CA VAL A 26 8.81 -2.40 6.75
C VAL A 26 10.26 -2.03 6.41
N ASP A 27 10.53 -1.26 5.35
CA ASP A 27 11.91 -1.15 4.83
C ASP A 27 12.53 0.26 4.82
N ILE A 28 11.89 1.29 5.39
CA ILE A 28 12.46 2.65 5.34
C ILE A 28 13.41 2.90 6.51
N PRO A 29 14.71 3.17 6.25
CA PRO A 29 15.68 3.40 7.31
C PRO A 29 15.36 4.68 8.08
N ASP A 30 15.56 4.63 9.40
CA ASP A 30 15.48 5.82 10.25
C ASP A 30 16.78 6.61 10.14
N CYS A 31 16.81 7.57 9.20
CA CYS A 31 17.92 8.50 9.07
C CYS A 31 17.81 9.56 10.18
N GLY A 32 18.74 9.53 11.14
CA GLY A 32 18.76 10.44 12.28
C GLY A 32 18.78 11.91 11.85
N GLY A 33 17.67 12.61 12.07
CA GLY A 33 17.49 14.03 11.75
C GLY A 33 16.01 14.44 11.73
N THR A 34 15.71 15.67 12.12
CA THR A 34 14.32 16.19 12.22
C THR A 34 13.76 16.74 10.92
N GLY A 35 14.60 16.89 9.88
CA GLY A 35 14.21 17.51 8.61
C GLY A 35 13.31 16.66 7.72
N MET A 36 13.12 15.37 8.01
CA MET A 36 12.27 14.51 7.18
C MET A 36 11.70 13.33 7.98
N THR A 37 10.37 13.18 7.95
CA THR A 37 9.69 12.07 8.65
C THR A 37 9.86 10.76 7.90
N ILE A 38 9.83 9.63 8.62
CA ILE A 38 9.89 8.28 8.03
C ILE A 38 8.78 8.07 6.99
N TYR A 39 7.57 8.62 7.25
CA TYR A 39 6.45 8.56 6.32
C TYR A 39 6.75 9.25 4.99
N LEU A 40 7.34 10.45 5.04
CA LEU A 40 7.69 11.18 3.83
C LEU A 40 8.78 10.45 3.03
N ARG A 41 9.79 9.87 3.70
CA ARG A 41 10.82 9.06 3.05
C ARG A 41 10.23 7.87 2.34
N GLY A 42 9.33 7.15 3.01
CA GLY A 42 8.59 6.06 2.38
C GLY A 42 7.82 6.55 1.17
N PHE A 43 7.01 7.60 1.32
CA PHE A 43 6.22 8.12 0.21
C PHE A 43 7.08 8.45 -1.01
N MET A 44 8.21 9.13 -0.81
CA MET A 44 9.16 9.43 -1.88
C MET A 44 9.74 8.16 -2.50
N LEU A 45 10.15 7.17 -1.69
CA LEU A 45 10.69 5.90 -2.18
C LEU A 45 9.69 5.13 -3.05
N ASP A 46 8.44 5.02 -2.59
CA ASP A 46 7.37 4.35 -3.32
C ASP A 46 7.07 5.06 -4.64
N GLN A 47 7.02 6.39 -4.62
CA GLN A 47 6.77 7.19 -5.82
C GLN A 47 7.88 6.99 -6.86
N HIS A 48 9.15 6.97 -6.44
CA HIS A 48 10.27 6.70 -7.35
C HIS A 48 10.19 5.28 -7.90
N ASN A 49 9.92 4.28 -7.07
CA ASN A 49 9.80 2.90 -7.51
C ASN A 49 8.60 2.69 -8.45
N TYR A 50 7.48 3.41 -8.24
CA TYR A 50 6.34 3.40 -9.14
C TYR A 50 6.72 3.94 -10.53
N VAL A 51 7.37 5.10 -10.60
CA VAL A 51 7.84 5.68 -11.87
C VAL A 51 8.88 4.77 -12.55
N ARG A 52 9.83 4.21 -11.79
CA ARG A 52 10.79 3.23 -12.32
C ARG A 52 10.10 2.02 -12.94
N SER A 53 9.03 1.53 -12.32
CA SER A 53 8.23 0.41 -12.83
C SER A 53 7.50 0.76 -14.13
N THR A 54 6.91 1.96 -14.24
CA THR A 54 6.22 2.39 -15.46
C THR A 54 7.18 2.60 -16.62
N VAL A 55 8.37 3.16 -16.33
CA VAL A 55 9.47 3.28 -17.31
C VAL A 55 9.98 1.91 -17.74
N ALA A 56 10.22 0.99 -16.79
CA ALA A 56 10.72 -0.35 -17.11
C ALA A 56 9.78 -1.14 -18.02
N LYS A 57 8.46 -0.93 -17.89
CA LYS A 57 7.45 -1.54 -18.77
C LYS A 57 7.36 -0.89 -20.16
N GLY A 58 8.02 0.25 -20.37
CA GLY A 58 7.92 1.02 -21.61
C GLY A 58 6.58 1.76 -21.75
N ASN A 59 5.88 2.01 -20.64
CA ASN A 59 4.58 2.71 -20.63
C ASN A 59 4.70 4.18 -20.21
N PHE A 60 5.92 4.68 -20.02
CA PHE A 60 6.14 6.08 -19.66
C PHE A 60 6.20 6.94 -20.93
N PRO A 61 5.31 7.94 -21.09
CA PRO A 61 5.29 8.80 -22.26
C PRO A 61 6.44 9.81 -22.23
N LYS A 62 6.95 10.15 -23.41
CA LYS A 62 7.81 11.31 -23.66
C LYS A 62 6.95 12.49 -24.07
N GLU A 63 7.53 13.67 -23.98
CA GLU A 63 6.93 14.92 -24.45
C GLU A 63 6.47 14.85 -25.92
N ASN A 64 7.21 14.11 -26.76
CA ASN A 64 6.90 13.93 -28.17
C ASN A 64 5.84 12.83 -28.46
N GLY A 65 5.14 12.32 -27.44
CA GLY A 65 4.09 11.30 -27.57
C GLY A 65 4.61 9.87 -27.80
N ARG A 66 5.92 9.66 -27.93
CA ARG A 66 6.52 8.31 -27.98
C ARG A 66 6.76 7.80 -26.56
N HIS A 67 6.81 6.49 -26.36
CA HIS A 67 7.15 5.94 -25.06
C HIS A 67 8.67 5.74 -24.90
N TRP A 68 9.14 5.68 -23.66
CA TRP A 68 10.49 5.20 -23.36
C TRP A 68 10.62 3.70 -23.65
N PRO A 69 11.80 3.22 -24.04
CA PRO A 69 12.04 1.79 -24.22
C PRO A 69 11.88 1.06 -22.87
N SER A 70 11.47 -0.21 -22.93
CA SER A 70 11.44 -1.07 -21.75
C SER A 70 12.86 -1.33 -21.23
N ALA A 71 12.98 -1.56 -19.93
CA ALA A 71 14.24 -1.89 -19.28
C ALA A 71 14.24 -3.38 -18.88
N ALA A 72 15.31 -4.09 -19.21
CA ALA A 72 15.43 -5.51 -18.89
C ALA A 72 15.60 -5.78 -17.38
N ASN A 73 16.35 -4.92 -16.68
CA ASN A 73 16.73 -5.12 -15.27
C ASN A 73 16.69 -3.80 -14.49
N MET A 74 15.50 -3.19 -14.34
CA MET A 74 15.34 -1.98 -13.53
C MET A 74 15.28 -2.34 -12.04
N TYR A 75 16.36 -2.05 -11.30
CA TYR A 75 16.43 -2.35 -9.86
C TYR A 75 15.47 -1.49 -9.03
N LYS A 76 14.94 -2.09 -7.97
CA LYS A 76 14.21 -1.38 -6.91
C LYS A 76 15.20 -0.53 -6.10
N MET A 77 14.79 0.69 -5.74
CA MET A 77 15.48 1.50 -4.73
C MET A 77 15.21 0.96 -3.33
#